data_AF-A0A840TTG6-F1
#
_entry.id   AF-A0A840TTG6-F1
#
_cell.length_a   1.000
_cell.length_b   1.000
_cell.length_c   1.000
_cell.angle_alpha   90.00
_cell.angle_beta   90.00
_cell.angle_gamma   90.00
#
_symmetry.space_group_name_H-M   'P 1'
#
loop_
_entity.id
_entity.type
_entity.pdbx_description
1 polymer ?
#
loop_
_entity_poly.entity_id
_entity_poly.type
_entity_poly.pdbx_seq_one_letter_code
_entity_poly.pdbx_strand_id
1 'polypeptide(L)'
;MIWTSWIYDVYVQGVAYSESGTLDGPWIQEKDPITPLNFGHGMLFRTLEGKLLMSIHSHKSINGRYRRIPHLFEADLSGDKLVVGKPYVP
;
A
#
# COMPACT_ATOMS: atom_id res chain seq x y z
N MET A 1 -2.64 -8.43 -5.67
CA MET A 1 -2.18 -7.28 -6.46
C MET A 1 -2.50 -6.00 -5.70
N ILE A 2 -1.50 -5.17 -5.41
CA ILE A 2 -1.71 -3.85 -4.83
C ILE A 2 -1.80 -2.81 -5.94
N TRP A 3 -2.67 -1.82 -5.80
CA TRP A 3 -2.89 -0.76 -6.79
C TRP A 3 -3.41 0.51 -6.11
N THR A 4 -3.39 1.63 -6.82
CA THR A 4 -3.67 2.93 -6.21
C THR A 4 -4.67 3.72 -7.02
N SER A 5 -5.55 4.42 -6.33
CA SER A 5 -6.58 5.26 -6.93
C SER A 5 -6.93 6.40 -5.97
N TRP A 6 -8.12 6.94 -6.15
CA TRP A 6 -8.63 8.08 -5.41
C TRP A 6 -10.03 7.75 -4.88
N ILE A 7 -10.28 8.11 -3.61
CA ILE A 7 -11.64 8.30 -3.10
C ILE A 7 -11.88 9.81 -3.15
N TYR A 8 -12.65 10.26 -4.14
CA TYR A 8 -12.77 11.67 -4.48
C TYR A 8 -11.40 12.32 -4.73
N ASP A 9 -10.96 13.22 -3.86
CA ASP A 9 -9.68 13.92 -3.89
C ASP A 9 -8.60 13.30 -2.99
N VAL A 10 -8.92 12.18 -2.33
CA VAL A 10 -8.04 11.52 -1.37
C VAL A 10 -7.32 10.34 -2.01
N TYR A 11 -5.99 10.40 -2.04
CA TYR A 11 -5.15 9.32 -2.56
C TYR A 11 -5.21 8.08 -1.67
N VAL A 12 -5.44 6.90 -2.23
CA VAL A 12 -5.60 5.66 -1.47
C VAL A 12 -4.97 4.44 -2.13
N GLN A 13 -4.49 3.52 -1.32
CA GLN A 13 -3.98 2.21 -1.72
C GLN A 13 -5.06 1.14 -1.56
N GLY A 14 -5.37 0.44 -2.64
CA GLY A 14 -6.21 -0.76 -2.66
C GLY A 14 -5.39 -2.04 -2.86
N VAL A 15 -6.08 -3.17 -2.70
CA VAL A 15 -5.57 -4.51 -2.99
C VAL A 15 -6.67 -5.39 -3.57
N ALA A 16 -6.29 -6.26 -4.50
CA ALA A 16 -7.12 -7.33 -5.02
C ALA A 16 -6.44 -8.69 -4.82
N TYR A 17 -7.21 -9.73 -4.54
CA TYR A 17 -6.75 -11.10 -4.34
C TYR A 17 -7.23 -11.99 -5.48
N SER A 18 -6.38 -12.88 -5.98
CA SER A 18 -6.77 -13.83 -7.02
C SER A 18 -7.44 -15.04 -6.36
N GLU A 19 -8.72 -15.27 -6.63
CA GLU A 19 -9.47 -16.41 -6.09
C GLU A 19 -8.99 -17.74 -6.69
N SER A 20 -8.58 -17.72 -7.96
CA SER A 20 -8.06 -18.89 -8.68
C SER A 20 -6.59 -19.19 -8.37
N GLY A 21 -5.86 -18.23 -7.80
CA GLY A 21 -4.40 -18.31 -7.64
C GLY A 21 -3.60 -18.09 -8.93
N THR A 22 -4.27 -17.78 -10.06
CA THR A 22 -3.62 -17.47 -11.33
C THR A 22 -3.60 -15.96 -11.61
N LEU A 23 -2.77 -15.54 -12.57
CA LEU A 23 -2.58 -14.11 -12.88
C LEU A 23 -3.79 -13.47 -13.58
N ASP A 24 -4.56 -14.26 -14.32
CA ASP A 24 -5.76 -13.85 -15.05
C ASP A 24 -6.99 -13.66 -14.15
N GLY A 25 -6.91 -14.03 -12.87
CA GLY A 25 -7.98 -13.86 -11.89
C GLY A 25 -8.99 -15.02 -11.89
N PRO A 26 -10.21 -14.83 -11.36
CA PRO A 26 -10.83 -13.55 -11.02
C PRO A 26 -10.17 -12.84 -9.83
N TRP A 27 -10.11 -11.50 -9.91
CA TRP A 27 -9.53 -10.64 -8.89
C TRP A 27 -10.63 -10.06 -7.99
N ILE A 28 -10.65 -10.48 -6.74
CA ILE A 28 -11.58 -10.00 -5.71
C ILE A 28 -10.98 -8.78 -5.02
N GLN A 29 -11.63 -7.63 -5.17
CA GLN A 29 -11.19 -6.38 -4.56
C GLN A 29 -11.47 -6.38 -3.06
N GLU A 30 -10.50 -5.92 -2.26
CA GLU A 30 -10.78 -5.55 -0.88
C GLU A 30 -11.70 -4.32 -0.86
N LYS A 31 -12.67 -4.33 0.04
CA LYS A 31 -13.70 -3.27 0.09
C LYS A 31 -13.12 -1.93 0.53
N ASP A 32 -12.22 -1.98 1.52
CA ASP A 32 -11.68 -0.80 2.17
C ASP A 32 -10.20 -0.58 1.78
N PRO A 33 -9.71 0.67 1.76
CA PRO A 33 -8.29 0.95 1.59
C PRO A 33 -7.43 0.23 2.63
N ILE A 34 -6.25 -0.22 2.22
CA ILE A 34 -5.32 -0.96 3.09
C ILE A 34 -4.28 -0.08 3.78
N THR A 35 -4.31 1.23 3.54
CA THR A 35 -3.40 2.20 4.15
C THR A 35 -4.19 3.36 4.75
N PRO A 36 -3.56 4.18 5.62
CA PRO A 36 -4.09 5.50 5.91
C PRO A 36 -4.35 6.30 4.63
N LEU A 37 -5.31 7.21 4.70
CA LEU A 37 -5.61 8.14 3.62
C LEU A 37 -4.38 8.97 3.24
N ASN A 38 -4.30 9.37 1.97
CA ASN A 38 -3.18 10.12 1.39
C ASN A 38 -1.87 9.32 1.30
N PHE A 39 -1.95 8.00 1.21
CA PHE A 39 -0.81 7.12 0.91
C PHE A 39 -1.14 6.21 -0.26
N GLY A 40 -0.18 6.00 -1.14
CA GLY A 40 -0.34 5.12 -2.29
C GLY A 40 0.92 4.94 -3.12
N HIS A 41 0.78 4.22 -4.24
CA HIS A 41 1.88 3.71 -5.06
C HIS A 41 2.83 2.83 -4.25
N GLY A 42 2.24 1.97 -3.41
CA GLY A 42 3.00 1.07 -2.56
C GLY A 42 3.67 -0.05 -3.36
N MET A 43 4.85 -0.47 -2.93
CA MET A 43 5.48 -1.74 -3.28
C MET A 43 5.99 -2.45 -2.02
N LEU A 44 5.88 -3.78 -2.01
CA LEU A 44 6.32 -4.63 -0.90
C LEU A 44 7.72 -5.16 -1.17
N PHE A 45 8.54 -5.23 -0.12
CA PHE A 45 9.86 -5.84 -0.18
C PHE A 45 10.24 -6.43 1.17
N ARG A 46 11.18 -7.37 1.18
CA ARG A 46 11.81 -7.86 2.41
C ARG A 46 13.14 -7.14 2.62
N THR A 47 13.43 -6.71 3.85
CA THR A 47 14.77 -6.24 4.22
C THR A 47 15.78 -7.38 4.12
N LEU A 48 17.07 -7.06 4.25
CA LEU A 48 18.13 -8.08 4.24
C LEU A 48 18.00 -9.07 5.41
N GLU A 49 17.38 -8.64 6.51
CA GLU A 49 17.07 -9.44 7.70
C GLU A 49 15.70 -10.15 7.60
N GLY A 50 15.02 -10.04 6.45
CA GLY A 50 13.79 -10.78 6.15
C GLY A 50 12.47 -10.11 6.58
N LYS A 51 12.52 -8.94 7.22
CA LYS A 51 11.32 -8.19 7.64
C LYS A 51 10.56 -7.69 6.42
N LEU A 52 9.24 -7.92 6.35
CA LEU A 52 8.41 -7.43 5.27
C LEU A 52 8.01 -5.97 5.52
N LEU A 53 8.30 -5.10 4.57
CA LEU A 53 7.96 -3.68 4.59
C LEU A 53 7.20 -3.29 3.32
N MET A 54 6.38 -2.25 3.43
CA MET A 54 5.82 -1.52 2.30
C MET A 54 6.54 -0.19 2.15
N SER A 55 7.13 0.06 0.98
CA SER A 55 7.58 1.39 0.58
C SER A 55 6.48 2.07 -0.21
N ILE A 56 6.11 3.28 0.21
CA ILE A 56 4.92 4.00 -0.24
C ILE A 56 5.18 5.51 -0.14
N HIS A 57 4.39 6.35 -0.81
CA HIS A 57 4.50 7.79 -0.60
C HIS A 57 3.18 8.44 -0.19
N SER A 58 3.30 9.54 0.55
CA SER A 58 2.22 10.48 0.79
C SER A 58 2.44 11.77 0.01
N HIS A 59 1.44 12.65 0.04
CA HIS A 59 1.51 13.95 -0.62
C HIS A 59 1.30 15.11 0.33
N LYS A 60 1.97 16.22 0.08
CA LYS A 60 1.72 17.49 0.78
C LYS A 60 1.93 18.67 -0.16
N SER A 61 1.01 19.63 -0.14
CA SER A 61 1.26 20.94 -0.76
C SER A 61 2.04 21.80 0.23
N ILE A 62 3.24 22.24 -0.16
CA ILE A 62 4.10 23.10 0.66
C ILE A 62 4.46 24.32 -0.19
N ASN A 63 3.97 25.49 0.21
CA ASN A 63 4.17 26.75 -0.51
C ASN A 63 3.77 26.66 -2.00
N GLY A 64 2.62 26.04 -2.29
CA GLY A 64 2.12 25.85 -3.67
C GLY A 64 2.85 24.77 -4.48
N ARG A 65 3.84 24.07 -3.90
CA ARG A 65 4.53 22.96 -4.55
C ARG A 65 4.04 21.63 -4.03
N TYR A 66 3.61 20.77 -4.94
CA TYR A 66 3.22 19.41 -4.62
C TYR A 66 4.45 18.55 -4.35
N ARG A 67 4.61 18.09 -3.10
CA ARG A 67 5.70 17.20 -2.69
C ARG A 67 5.18 15.80 -2.40
N ARG A 68 5.88 14.82 -2.95
CA ARG A 68 5.78 13.39 -2.58
C ARG A 68 6.79 13.10 -1.47
N ILE A 69 6.33 12.47 -0.41
CA ILE A 69 7.15 12.16 0.76
C ILE A 69 7.19 10.63 0.87
N PRO A 70 8.36 10.00 0.75
CA PRO A 70 8.47 8.55 0.89
C PRO A 70 8.33 8.14 2.36
N HIS A 71 7.70 6.98 2.57
CA HIS A 71 7.49 6.37 3.87
C HIS A 71 7.70 4.86 3.78
N LEU A 72 8.00 4.26 4.93
CA LEU A 72 8.00 2.82 5.12
C LEU A 72 6.92 2.46 6.14
N PHE A 73 6.20 1.38 5.88
CA PHE A 73 5.29 0.76 6.83
C PHE A 73 5.69 -0.70 7.03
N GLU A 74 5.48 -1.21 8.23
CA GLU A 74 5.51 -2.65 8.45
C GLU A 74 4.37 -3.32 7.66
N ALA A 75 4.59 -4.53 7.17
CA ALA A 75 3.58 -5.31 6.48
C ALA A 75 3.60 -6.77 6.92
N ASP A 76 2.44 -7.41 6.90
CA ASP A 76 2.26 -8.82 7.22
C ASP A 76 1.48 -9.53 6.11
N LEU A 77 1.98 -10.71 5.74
CA LEU A 77 1.42 -11.63 4.74
C LEU A 77 1.36 -13.07 5.29
N SER A 78 1.38 -13.25 6.61
CA SER A 78 1.30 -14.57 7.26
C SER A 78 -0.09 -15.18 7.24
N GLY A 79 -1.14 -14.36 7.10
CA GLY A 79 -2.52 -14.79 6.89
C GLY A 79 -2.97 -14.67 5.43
N ASP A 80 -4.28 -14.79 5.21
CA ASP A 80 -4.88 -14.77 3.86
C ASP A 80 -4.92 -13.38 3.23
N LYS A 81 -4.70 -12.32 4.03
CA LYS A 81 -4.77 -10.92 3.60
C LYS A 81 -3.50 -10.15 3.99
N LEU A 82 -3.27 -9.10 3.22
CA LEU A 82 -2.20 -8.14 3.49
C LEU A 82 -2.64 -7.20 4.61
N VAL A 83 -1.85 -7.13 5.66
CA VAL A 83 -2.03 -6.16 6.75
C VAL A 83 -0.90 -5.14 6.68
N VAL A 84 -1.25 -3.86 6.59
CA VAL A 84 -0.29 -2.76 6.72
C VAL A 84 -0.29 -2.30 8.17
N GLY A 85 0.87 -2.38 8.80
CA GLY A 85 1.08 -2.06 10.21
C GLY A 85 1.46 -0.60 10.45
N LYS A 86 2.25 -0.38 11.49
CA LYS A 86 2.72 0.96 11.89
C LYS A 86 3.80 1.50 10.93
N PRO A 87 4.01 2.84 10.88
CA PRO A 87 5.16 3.42 10.22
C PRO A 87 6.46 2.82 10.75
N TYR A 88 7.38 2.56 9.83
CA TYR A 88 8.72 2.06 10.13
C TYR A 88 9.74 3.19 9.95
N VAL A 89 10.54 3.42 10.99
CA VAL A 89 11.70 4.31 10.94
C VAL A 89 12.92 3.41 11.19
N PRO A 90 13.87 3.32 10.24
CA PRO A 90 15.09 2.54 10.40
C PRO A 90 15.92 2.95 11.61
#